data_AF-A0A023GNL5-F1
#
_entry.id   AF-A0A023GNL5-F1
#
_cell.length_a   1.000
_cell.length_b   1.000
_cell.length_c   1.000
_cell.angle_alpha   90.00
_cell.angle_beta   90.00
_cell.angle_gamma   90.00
#
_symmetry.space_group_name_H-M   'P 1'
#
loop_
_entity.id
_entity.type
_entity.pdbx_description
1 polymer ?
#
loop_
_entity_poly.entity_id
_entity_poly.type
_entity_poly.pdbx_seq_one_letter_code
_entity_poly.pdbx_strand_id
1 'polypeptide(L)'
;HSENATEPECHTFLERMQSVVFSDYRLVYKFTDACGPDIDRFTCGRIPKSSDERHSQGATLECLSRVVNELKDNCRRELLRLARLQGEDFHLDRPLFFACQEDRDRLCPHVASGEGRIYRCLLRHRSSREMSEQCREKLAQREQLTMQDFRVSQGLSGACLQDIRIYRCREKTSTRREFRLAQILLCLENAMHKDYPVGAECQQEMLEHRRFLLENYQLTPDLASSCEQDIAAFCRRRLEPNGKTLHCLMRHARPSVQGSQRLSDQCRRQVEHVLKVSGAGEDWRVDPVLQEACQSTASHLCQDVKPGRGRMLSCLMDQVSNIAMKDTCREALLQIQYFVARDFKLDPILYKECRADAMTYCKAKKEWYDDPTRMDPERGPIVLPCLYRYAYHPDDSVRLSKQCLYEIRRVMRQRAVSIDLHPEIEEPCMSDLAGMCSDHLGRGEEMQCLQDNLEKLSRECRAAVANYTEEEAEHLELNYPLYHSCQAVLKDLCSDLLSKDVDQGDLLRCLIQHKNDFRMKEDQRCRAALEHFQLISLKDYKFSYAFKEACRKDAQTYCGNSKSGADVVSCLSKLVLDDVTDDKVPRVSSRCRQQLRVELFQREENIKLDPKLDAACAKDQRTLCSNVH
;
A
#
# COMPACT_ATOMS: atom_id res chain seq x y z
N HIS A 1 1.09 7.76 43.22
CA HIS A 1 0.62 7.95 44.61
C HIS A 1 -0.47 9.01 44.70
N SER A 2 -0.50 10.06 43.87
CA SER A 2 -1.65 10.99 43.83
C SER A 2 -2.95 10.27 43.45
N GLU A 3 -2.92 9.32 42.51
CA GLU A 3 -4.09 8.49 42.15
C GLU A 3 -4.66 7.64 43.32
N ASN A 4 -3.88 7.43 44.39
CA ASN A 4 -4.33 6.67 45.57
C ASN A 4 -4.76 7.59 46.73
N ALA A 5 -4.65 8.92 46.58
CA ALA A 5 -5.13 9.86 47.58
C ALA A 5 -6.65 9.99 47.42
N THR A 6 -7.40 9.76 48.49
CA THR A 6 -8.87 9.87 48.47
C THR A 6 -9.38 11.20 49.03
N GLU A 7 -8.50 11.97 49.69
CA GLU A 7 -8.85 13.25 50.32
C GLU A 7 -8.58 14.45 49.39
N PRO A 8 -9.56 15.35 49.21
CA PRO A 8 -9.42 16.52 48.34
C PRO A 8 -8.37 17.53 48.82
N GLU A 9 -8.13 17.62 50.12
CA GLU A 9 -7.07 18.45 50.71
C GLU A 9 -5.67 17.91 50.38
N CYS A 10 -5.52 16.58 50.40
CA CYS A 10 -4.29 15.90 50.00
C CYS A 10 -4.03 16.10 48.50
N HIS A 11 -5.06 16.03 47.65
CA HIS A 11 -4.93 16.36 46.23
C HIS A 11 -4.46 17.80 46.00
N THR A 12 -5.08 18.77 46.66
CA THR A 12 -4.72 20.20 46.52
C THR A 12 -3.28 20.46 46.99
N PHE A 13 -2.85 19.80 48.06
CA PHE A 13 -1.47 19.86 48.53
C PHE A 13 -0.49 19.23 47.54
N LEU A 14 -0.83 18.05 46.99
CA LEU A 14 0.00 17.35 46.01
C LEU A 14 0.13 18.15 44.71
N GLU A 15 -0.92 18.79 44.22
CA GLU A 15 -0.87 19.68 43.04
C GLU A 15 0.05 20.88 43.26
N ARG A 16 -0.05 21.55 44.42
CA ARG A 16 0.86 22.63 44.79
C ARG A 16 2.31 22.15 44.88
N MET A 17 2.53 20.99 45.47
CA MET A 17 3.85 20.38 45.59
C MET A 17 4.41 19.93 44.24
N GLN A 18 3.58 19.46 43.31
CA GLN A 18 4.01 19.12 41.95
C GLN A 18 4.58 20.36 41.24
N SER A 19 3.91 21.51 41.31
CA SER A 19 4.44 22.75 40.73
C SER A 19 5.80 23.14 41.29
N VAL A 20 6.06 22.89 42.58
CA VAL A 20 7.36 23.17 43.22
C VAL A 20 8.41 22.16 42.78
N VAL A 21 8.08 20.85 42.79
CA VAL A 21 9.01 19.77 42.42
C VAL A 21 9.42 19.83 40.95
N PHE A 22 8.49 20.13 40.03
CA PHE A 22 8.81 20.26 38.60
C PHE A 22 9.43 21.62 38.23
N SER A 23 9.52 22.54 39.20
CA SER A 23 10.34 23.76 39.09
C SER A 23 11.77 23.59 39.60
N ASP A 24 12.04 22.60 40.47
CA ASP A 24 13.37 22.27 40.98
C ASP A 24 13.64 20.75 40.95
N TYR A 25 14.29 20.29 39.87
CA TYR A 25 14.59 18.88 39.62
C TYR A 25 15.63 18.29 40.58
N ARG A 26 16.28 19.11 41.42
CA ARG A 26 17.11 18.63 42.53
C ARG A 26 16.28 17.85 43.55
N LEU A 27 14.98 18.15 43.66
CA LEU A 27 14.02 17.39 44.46
C LEU A 27 13.73 16.01 43.87
N VAL A 28 14.18 15.74 42.63
CA VAL A 28 14.20 14.43 42.00
C VAL A 28 15.61 13.85 42.11
N TYR A 29 16.04 13.56 43.34
CA TYR A 29 17.37 13.05 43.69
C TYR A 29 17.89 11.95 42.74
N LYS A 30 17.01 11.05 42.29
CA LYS A 30 17.34 9.94 41.37
C LYS A 30 17.78 10.37 39.96
N PHE A 31 17.34 11.53 39.48
CA PHE A 31 17.64 11.99 38.13
C PHE A 31 19.08 12.48 38.01
N THR A 32 19.50 13.36 38.93
CA THR A 32 20.86 13.95 38.91
C THR A 32 21.94 12.87 39.02
N ASP A 33 21.72 11.89 39.90
CA ASP A 33 22.65 10.76 40.08
C ASP A 33 22.70 9.84 38.85
N ALA A 34 21.54 9.54 38.25
CA ALA A 34 21.46 8.65 37.09
C ALA A 34 21.99 9.29 35.80
N CYS A 35 21.78 10.59 35.62
CA CYS A 35 22.12 11.33 34.40
C CYS A 35 23.44 12.10 34.45
N GLY A 36 24.07 12.27 35.62
CA GLY A 36 25.33 13.00 35.76
C GLY A 36 26.40 12.66 34.70
N PRO A 37 26.71 11.37 34.46
CA PRO A 37 27.69 10.99 33.43
C PRO A 37 27.31 11.40 32.01
N ASP A 38 26.02 11.37 31.67
CA ASP A 38 25.53 11.74 30.34
C ASP A 38 25.42 13.26 30.19
N ILE A 39 25.09 13.97 31.27
CA ILE A 39 25.11 15.44 31.33
C ILE A 39 26.51 15.97 31.03
N ASP A 40 27.54 15.41 31.68
CA ASP A 40 28.93 15.80 31.45
C ASP A 40 29.40 15.39 30.04
N ARG A 41 29.01 14.19 29.57
CA ARG A 41 29.38 13.68 28.23
C ARG A 41 28.83 14.52 27.09
N PHE A 42 27.56 14.90 27.15
CA PHE A 42 26.89 15.68 26.11
C PHE A 42 26.94 17.19 26.36
N THR A 43 27.69 17.62 27.39
CA THR A 43 27.85 19.04 27.76
C THR A 43 26.51 19.77 27.98
N CYS A 44 25.50 19.08 28.53
CA CYS A 44 24.14 19.61 28.72
C CYS A 44 24.02 20.60 29.91
N GLY A 45 25.11 21.27 30.28
CA GLY A 45 25.20 22.19 31.42
C GLY A 45 25.17 21.48 32.78
N ARG A 46 25.24 22.25 33.88
CA ARG A 46 25.00 21.74 35.24
C ARG A 46 23.73 22.35 35.77
N ILE A 47 22.93 21.58 36.51
CA ILE A 47 21.91 22.11 37.44
C ILE A 47 22.67 22.86 38.54
N PRO A 48 22.75 24.20 38.54
CA PRO A 48 23.62 24.91 39.47
C PRO A 48 23.08 24.74 40.89
N LYS A 49 23.98 24.53 41.86
CA LYS A 49 23.56 24.33 43.25
C LYS A 49 23.04 25.61 43.92
N SER A 50 23.16 26.77 43.29
CA SER A 50 22.88 28.08 43.88
C SER A 50 22.49 29.19 42.87
N SER A 51 21.98 28.87 41.69
CA SER A 51 21.62 29.94 40.74
C SER A 51 20.22 30.50 41.02
N ASP A 52 20.12 31.82 41.18
CA ASP A 52 18.86 32.58 41.16
C ASP A 52 18.09 32.43 39.83
N GLU A 53 18.71 31.85 38.80
CA GLU A 53 18.09 31.55 37.53
C GLU A 53 17.27 30.25 37.60
N ARG A 54 15.98 30.40 37.90
CA ARG A 54 14.95 29.34 37.94
C ARG A 54 14.78 28.53 36.64
N HIS A 55 15.50 28.89 35.57
CA HIS A 55 15.32 28.37 34.21
C HIS A 55 16.47 27.49 33.67
N SER A 56 17.61 27.41 34.35
CA SER A 56 18.77 26.64 33.87
C SER A 56 18.53 25.12 33.84
N GLN A 57 17.64 24.61 34.70
CA GLN A 57 17.40 23.17 34.83
C GLN A 57 16.58 22.56 33.68
N GLY A 58 15.61 23.32 33.16
CA GLY A 58 14.82 22.92 31.99
C GLY A 58 15.68 22.75 30.73
N ALA A 59 16.74 23.55 30.61
CA ALA A 59 17.70 23.46 29.50
C ALA A 59 18.51 22.15 29.52
N THR A 60 18.84 21.61 30.69
CA THR A 60 19.51 20.30 30.80
C THR A 60 18.60 19.17 30.35
N LEU A 61 17.33 19.16 30.78
CA LEU A 61 16.35 18.16 30.33
C LEU A 61 16.11 18.23 28.83
N GLU A 62 15.97 19.44 28.31
CA GLU A 62 15.84 19.67 26.88
C GLU A 62 17.05 19.11 26.12
N CYS A 63 18.27 19.44 26.55
CA CYS A 63 19.48 18.97 25.89
C CYS A 63 19.55 17.44 25.87
N LEU A 64 19.29 16.79 27.00
CA LEU A 64 19.26 15.32 27.09
C LEU A 64 18.15 14.70 26.23
N SER A 65 16.99 15.37 26.11
CA SER A 65 15.87 14.89 25.28
C SER A 65 16.22 14.79 23.79
N ARG A 66 17.07 15.68 23.28
CA ARG A 66 17.51 15.68 21.87
C ARG A 66 18.37 14.46 21.54
N VAL A 67 19.15 13.98 22.51
CA VAL A 67 20.08 12.84 22.37
C VAL A 67 19.56 11.56 23.04
N VAL A 68 18.25 11.44 23.26
CA VAL A 68 17.63 10.34 24.03
C VAL A 68 18.06 8.93 23.59
N ASN A 69 18.35 8.74 22.29
CA ASN A 69 18.80 7.47 21.73
C ASN A 69 20.23 7.08 22.13
N GLU A 70 21.07 8.07 22.49
CA GLU A 70 22.48 7.89 22.82
C GLU A 70 22.77 7.89 24.33
N LEU A 71 21.75 8.18 25.13
CA LEU A 71 21.80 8.15 26.59
C LEU A 71 21.98 6.72 27.13
N LYS A 72 22.62 6.60 28.28
CA LYS A 72 22.69 5.33 29.01
C LYS A 72 21.30 4.94 29.51
N ASP A 73 21.04 3.64 29.60
CA ASP A 73 19.74 3.07 30.01
C ASP A 73 19.24 3.61 31.38
N ASN A 74 20.14 3.98 32.29
CA ASN A 74 19.75 4.56 33.59
C ASN A 74 19.23 5.99 33.43
N CYS A 75 19.97 6.84 32.72
CA CYS A 75 19.56 8.22 32.49
C CYS A 75 18.31 8.29 31.62
N ARG A 76 18.26 7.51 30.54
CA ARG A 76 17.11 7.45 29.63
C ARG A 76 15.82 7.08 30.37
N ARG A 77 15.87 6.10 31.27
CA ARG A 77 14.70 5.71 32.09
C ARG A 77 14.22 6.83 33.01
N GLU A 78 15.12 7.53 33.69
CA GLU A 78 14.72 8.64 34.56
C GLU A 78 14.20 9.85 33.76
N LEU A 79 14.79 10.13 32.59
CA LEU A 79 14.30 11.16 31.67
C LEU A 79 12.87 10.86 31.19
N LEU A 80 12.62 9.64 30.72
CA LEU A 80 11.27 9.21 30.29
C LEU A 80 10.28 9.19 31.46
N ARG A 81 10.74 8.84 32.67
CA ARG A 81 9.91 8.92 33.89
C ARG A 81 9.47 10.35 34.19
N LEU A 82 10.38 11.32 34.05
CA LEU A 82 10.07 12.74 34.21
C LEU A 82 9.11 13.24 33.13
N ALA A 83 9.39 12.92 31.87
CA ALA A 83 8.55 13.32 30.74
C ALA A 83 7.10 12.82 30.86
N ARG A 84 6.92 11.61 31.40
CA ARG A 84 5.61 11.06 31.75
C ARG A 84 4.89 11.88 32.83
N LEU A 85 5.57 12.21 33.93
CA LEU A 85 4.95 12.99 35.01
C LEU A 85 4.58 14.41 34.55
N GLN A 86 5.43 15.02 33.70
CA GLN A 86 5.14 16.30 33.06
C GLN A 86 4.02 16.21 32.00
N GLY A 87 3.61 15.01 31.61
CA GLY A 87 2.54 14.76 30.64
C GLY A 87 1.14 14.84 31.21
N GLU A 88 0.99 14.84 32.54
CA GLU A 88 -0.30 14.99 33.21
C GLU A 88 -0.88 16.39 32.95
N ASP A 89 -0.07 17.43 33.05
CA ASP A 89 -0.44 18.82 32.78
C ASP A 89 0.69 19.56 32.05
N PHE A 90 0.36 20.32 31.00
CA PHE A 90 1.32 21.09 30.22
C PHE A 90 2.04 22.16 31.05
N HIS A 91 1.45 22.64 32.15
CA HIS A 91 2.10 23.57 33.08
C HIS A 91 3.35 22.99 33.75
N LEU A 92 3.42 21.66 33.88
CA LEU A 92 4.53 20.96 34.52
C LEU A 92 5.74 20.79 33.59
N ASP A 93 5.51 20.83 32.27
CA ASP A 93 6.56 20.86 31.25
C ASP A 93 6.96 22.32 31.00
N ARG A 94 7.80 22.85 31.89
CA ARG A 94 8.16 24.27 31.89
C ARG A 94 8.75 24.77 30.55
N PRO A 95 9.66 24.05 29.88
CA PRO A 95 10.16 24.45 28.56
C PRO A 95 9.05 24.54 27.51
N LEU A 96 8.12 23.58 27.49
CA LEU A 96 7.00 23.58 26.55
C LEU A 96 5.96 24.64 26.91
N PHE A 97 5.63 24.80 28.19
CA PHE A 97 4.70 25.82 28.69
C PHE A 97 5.09 27.21 28.18
N PHE A 98 6.35 27.61 28.38
CA PHE A 98 6.80 28.94 27.94
C PHE A 98 6.82 29.10 26.41
N ALA A 99 7.18 28.05 25.68
CA ALA A 99 7.18 28.09 24.22
C ALA A 99 5.77 28.12 23.63
N CYS A 100 4.79 27.50 24.30
CA CYS A 100 3.45 27.24 23.77
C CYS A 100 2.32 28.03 24.46
N GLN A 101 2.57 28.84 25.49
CA GLN A 101 1.49 29.51 26.24
C GLN A 101 0.59 30.38 25.35
N GLU A 102 1.19 31.20 24.48
CA GLU A 102 0.45 32.09 23.57
C GLU A 102 -0.28 31.29 22.47
N ASP A 103 0.34 30.20 22.01
CA ASP A 103 -0.26 29.30 21.04
C ASP A 103 -1.44 28.54 21.65
N ARG A 104 -1.34 28.11 22.90
CA ARG A 104 -2.42 27.48 23.67
C ARG A 104 -3.60 28.44 23.83
N ASP A 105 -3.34 29.70 24.17
CA ASP A 105 -4.41 30.69 24.38
C ASP A 105 -5.15 31.02 23.07
N ARG A 106 -4.43 31.01 21.94
CA ARG A 106 -5.02 31.30 20.61
C ARG A 106 -5.71 30.08 19.99
N LEU A 107 -5.06 28.93 20.00
CA LEU A 107 -5.50 27.73 19.28
C LEU A 107 -6.36 26.79 20.14
N CYS A 108 -6.16 26.80 21.46
CA CYS A 108 -6.81 25.90 22.41
C CYS A 108 -7.50 26.63 23.59
N PRO A 109 -8.23 27.76 23.38
CA PRO A 109 -8.74 28.60 24.47
C PRO A 109 -9.72 27.87 25.40
N HIS A 110 -10.51 26.94 24.85
CA HIS A 110 -11.57 26.22 25.58
C HIS A 110 -11.14 24.84 26.06
N VAL A 111 -9.86 24.49 25.96
CA VAL A 111 -9.35 23.19 26.40
C VAL A 111 -8.90 23.29 27.85
N ALA A 112 -9.51 22.47 28.71
CA ALA A 112 -9.13 22.35 30.11
C ALA A 112 -7.76 21.66 30.24
N SER A 113 -6.90 22.18 31.13
CA SER A 113 -5.64 21.55 31.54
C SER A 113 -5.87 20.20 32.20
N GLY A 114 -4.81 19.38 32.26
CA GLY A 114 -4.87 18.03 32.81
C GLY A 114 -5.12 16.94 31.75
N GLU A 115 -4.81 15.69 32.13
CA GLU A 115 -4.95 14.47 31.32
C GLU A 115 -4.28 14.54 29.93
N GLY A 116 -3.33 15.45 29.76
CA GLY A 116 -2.67 15.70 28.48
C GLY A 116 -3.56 16.31 27.37
N ARG A 117 -4.77 16.81 27.68
CA ARG A 117 -5.70 17.38 26.68
C ARG A 117 -5.11 18.54 25.88
N ILE A 118 -4.35 19.41 26.54
CA ILE A 118 -3.70 20.55 25.89
C ILE A 118 -2.62 20.09 24.91
N TYR A 119 -1.82 19.06 25.25
CA TYR A 119 -0.86 18.48 24.31
C TYR A 119 -1.56 17.96 23.07
N ARG A 120 -2.65 17.20 23.24
CA ARG A 120 -3.44 16.68 22.12
C ARG A 120 -3.93 17.81 21.20
N CYS A 121 -4.46 18.88 21.78
CA CYS A 121 -4.92 20.03 21.00
C CYS A 121 -3.77 20.71 20.25
N LEU A 122 -2.67 21.04 20.94
CA LEU A 122 -1.50 21.69 20.33
C LEU A 122 -0.90 20.83 19.20
N LEU A 123 -0.81 19.52 19.38
CA LEU A 123 -0.32 18.60 18.35
C LEU A 123 -1.21 18.60 17.10
N ARG A 124 -2.54 18.61 17.24
CA ARG A 124 -3.46 18.73 16.08
C ARG A 124 -3.27 20.03 15.30
N HIS A 125 -2.82 21.09 15.95
CA HIS A 125 -2.54 22.38 15.33
C HIS A 125 -1.05 22.61 15.02
N ARG A 126 -0.18 21.62 15.21
CA ARG A 126 1.28 21.74 14.99
C ARG A 126 1.62 22.36 13.64
N SER A 127 0.94 21.91 12.59
CA SER A 127 1.17 22.33 11.22
C SER A 127 0.36 23.56 10.81
N SER A 128 -0.41 24.13 11.73
CA SER A 128 -1.06 25.42 11.52
C SER A 128 0.00 26.51 11.33
N ARG A 129 -0.26 27.43 10.40
CA ARG A 129 0.57 28.62 10.20
C ARG A 129 0.61 29.53 11.42
N GLU A 130 -0.43 29.45 12.25
CA GLU A 130 -0.59 30.27 13.46
C GLU A 130 0.27 29.78 14.65
N MET A 131 0.74 28.52 14.62
CA MET A 131 1.62 27.96 15.64
C MET A 131 3.02 28.57 15.56
N SER A 132 3.61 28.96 16.70
CA SER A 132 4.98 29.46 16.74
C SER A 132 6.01 28.36 16.44
N GLU A 133 7.15 28.72 15.84
CA GLU A 133 8.23 27.75 15.59
C GLU A 133 8.80 27.18 16.90
N GLN A 134 8.87 27.99 17.95
CA GLN A 134 9.32 27.55 19.26
C GLN A 134 8.41 26.46 19.83
N CYS A 135 7.09 26.66 19.79
CA CYS A 135 6.15 25.63 20.24
C CYS A 135 6.23 24.37 19.37
N ARG A 136 6.31 24.50 18.04
CA ARG A 136 6.47 23.35 17.13
C ARG A 136 7.71 22.52 17.48
N GLU A 137 8.84 23.16 17.77
CA GLU A 137 10.07 22.46 18.16
C GLU A 137 9.89 21.68 19.46
N LYS A 138 9.28 22.29 20.49
CA LYS A 138 9.03 21.61 21.77
C LYS A 138 8.05 20.45 21.64
N LEU A 139 7.00 20.60 20.84
CA LEU A 139 6.07 19.53 20.53
C LEU A 139 6.80 18.36 19.83
N ALA A 140 7.69 18.65 18.88
CA ALA A 140 8.49 17.64 18.18
C ALA A 140 9.40 16.85 19.14
N GLN A 141 10.09 17.55 20.05
CA GLN A 141 10.93 16.92 21.07
C GLN A 141 10.09 16.00 21.97
N ARG A 142 8.90 16.43 22.36
CA ARG A 142 7.99 15.62 23.18
C ARG A 142 7.46 14.39 22.46
N GLU A 143 7.15 14.49 21.17
CA GLU A 143 6.79 13.33 20.35
C GLU A 143 7.94 12.34 20.23
N GLN A 144 9.18 12.82 20.07
CA GLN A 144 10.37 11.95 20.04
C GLN A 144 10.52 11.13 21.34
N LEU A 145 10.22 11.73 22.50
CA LEU A 145 10.18 11.00 23.77
C LEU A 145 9.03 9.99 23.82
N THR A 146 7.86 10.34 23.27
CA THR A 146 6.70 9.45 23.15
C THR A 146 7.00 8.22 22.30
N MET A 147 7.83 8.36 21.27
CA MET A 147 8.29 7.24 20.45
C MET A 147 9.12 6.22 21.22
N GLN A 148 9.93 6.68 22.18
CA GLN A 148 10.76 5.83 23.03
C GLN A 148 9.93 5.10 24.10
N ASP A 149 8.97 5.80 24.71
CA ASP A 149 8.04 5.22 25.68
C ASP A 149 6.63 5.80 25.48
N PHE A 150 5.70 4.95 25.06
CA PHE A 150 4.30 5.36 24.82
C PHE A 150 3.66 6.00 26.06
N ARG A 151 4.16 5.69 27.26
CA ARG A 151 3.64 6.24 28.53
C ARG A 151 3.88 7.72 28.70
N VAL A 152 4.75 8.33 27.88
CA VAL A 152 4.92 9.79 27.86
C VAL A 152 3.65 10.50 27.33
N SER A 153 2.86 9.81 26.49
CA SER A 153 1.52 10.25 26.10
C SER A 153 0.49 9.82 27.14
N GLN A 154 0.03 10.79 27.95
CA GLN A 154 -0.99 10.53 28.98
C GLN A 154 -2.31 10.07 28.37
N GLY A 155 -2.73 10.67 27.24
CA GLY A 155 -3.96 10.29 26.54
C GLY A 155 -3.94 8.84 26.09
N LEU A 156 -2.90 8.44 25.34
CA LEU A 156 -2.74 7.08 24.85
C LEU A 156 -2.58 6.07 25.99
N SER A 157 -1.74 6.39 26.97
CA SER A 157 -1.46 5.47 28.07
C SER A 157 -2.66 5.27 28.99
N GLY A 158 -3.51 6.29 29.17
CA GLY A 158 -4.78 6.19 29.87
C GLY A 158 -5.81 5.37 29.08
N ALA A 159 -6.09 5.77 27.84
CA ALA A 159 -7.13 5.16 27.02
C ALA A 159 -6.85 3.68 26.66
N CYS A 160 -5.59 3.34 26.40
CA CYS A 160 -5.20 1.99 25.98
C CYS A 160 -4.74 1.08 27.14
N LEU A 161 -4.75 1.55 28.40
CA LEU A 161 -4.16 0.81 29.52
C LEU A 161 -4.76 -0.58 29.70
N GLN A 162 -6.09 -0.65 29.62
CA GLN A 162 -6.85 -1.89 29.79
C GLN A 162 -6.57 -2.86 28.65
N ASP A 163 -6.66 -2.40 27.40
CA ASP A 163 -6.40 -3.20 26.21
C ASP A 163 -4.97 -3.77 26.19
N ILE A 164 -3.96 -2.95 26.55
CA ILE A 164 -2.56 -3.36 26.66
C ILE A 164 -2.38 -4.50 27.68
N ARG A 165 -3.13 -4.47 28.79
CA ARG A 165 -3.10 -5.53 29.82
C ARG A 165 -3.79 -6.79 29.33
N ILE A 166 -4.99 -6.67 28.76
CA ILE A 166 -5.79 -7.80 28.26
C ILE A 166 -5.01 -8.55 27.17
N TYR A 167 -4.45 -7.82 26.20
CA TYR A 167 -3.74 -8.39 25.06
C TYR A 167 -2.26 -8.65 25.31
N ARG A 168 -1.79 -8.44 26.55
CA ARG A 168 -0.43 -8.75 27.00
C ARG A 168 0.66 -8.19 26.09
N CYS A 169 0.50 -6.95 25.63
CA CYS A 169 1.50 -6.28 24.78
C CYS A 169 2.86 -6.05 25.48
N ARG A 170 2.98 -6.44 26.76
CA ARG A 170 4.18 -6.29 27.61
C ARG A 170 5.01 -7.57 27.74
N GLU A 171 4.44 -8.76 27.58
CA GLU A 171 5.16 -10.03 27.87
C GLU A 171 6.21 -10.38 26.82
N LYS A 172 6.15 -9.76 25.63
CA LYS A 172 7.05 -10.04 24.50
C LYS A 172 8.29 -9.12 24.43
N THR A 173 8.50 -8.21 25.40
CA THR A 173 9.69 -7.33 25.36
C THR A 173 10.94 -8.07 25.82
N SER A 174 11.94 -8.12 24.93
CA SER A 174 13.35 -8.37 25.26
C SER A 174 13.79 -7.58 26.51
N THR A 175 14.90 -7.97 27.12
CA THR A 175 15.50 -7.52 28.41
C THR A 175 15.48 -6.01 28.73
N ARG A 176 15.15 -5.14 27.77
CA ARG A 176 14.91 -3.70 27.95
C ARG A 176 13.47 -3.41 28.38
N ARG A 177 13.30 -2.79 29.56
CA ARG A 177 12.00 -2.42 30.17
C ARG A 177 11.30 -1.21 29.52
N GLU A 178 11.69 -0.82 28.31
CA GLU A 178 11.17 0.36 27.60
C GLU A 178 10.09 -0.06 26.59
N PHE A 179 8.99 0.69 26.54
CA PHE A 179 7.82 0.34 25.74
C PHE A 179 7.71 1.24 24.52
N ARG A 180 8.33 0.84 23.40
CA ARG A 180 8.29 1.62 22.16
C ARG A 180 6.86 1.77 21.65
N LEU A 181 6.48 2.98 21.23
CA LEU A 181 5.14 3.27 20.72
C LEU A 181 4.74 2.32 19.57
N ALA A 182 5.66 2.11 18.61
CA ALA A 182 5.43 1.24 17.46
C ALA A 182 5.02 -0.20 17.88
N GLN A 183 5.62 -0.76 18.92
CA GLN A 183 5.30 -2.12 19.39
C GLN A 183 3.89 -2.22 19.96
N ILE A 184 3.45 -1.19 20.72
CA ILE A 184 2.10 -1.14 21.28
C ILE A 184 1.07 -0.97 20.17
N LEU A 185 1.31 -0.07 19.22
CA LEU A 185 0.42 0.13 18.07
C LEU A 185 0.24 -1.16 17.26
N LEU A 186 1.35 -1.86 16.95
CA LEU A 186 1.30 -3.12 16.21
C LEU A 186 0.65 -4.26 17.00
N CYS A 187 0.86 -4.32 18.32
CA CYS A 187 0.23 -5.33 19.18
C CYS A 187 -1.29 -5.16 19.24
N LEU A 188 -1.76 -3.94 19.46
CA LEU A 188 -3.19 -3.64 19.52
C LEU A 188 -3.84 -3.83 18.15
N GLU A 189 -3.15 -3.48 17.06
CA GLU A 189 -3.64 -3.76 15.70
C GLU A 189 -3.75 -5.27 15.43
N ASN A 190 -2.75 -6.05 15.84
CA ASN A 190 -2.82 -7.52 15.74
C ASN A 190 -4.01 -8.09 16.52
N ALA A 191 -4.38 -7.49 17.65
CA ALA A 191 -5.59 -7.86 18.38
C ALA A 191 -6.86 -7.49 17.58
N MET A 192 -6.91 -6.31 16.97
CA MET A 192 -8.01 -5.88 16.11
C MET A 192 -8.19 -6.78 14.87
N HIS A 193 -7.09 -7.21 14.23
CA HIS A 193 -7.13 -8.17 13.13
C HIS A 193 -7.67 -9.54 13.57
N LYS A 194 -7.52 -9.92 14.84
CA LYS A 194 -8.12 -11.13 15.44
C LYS A 194 -9.58 -10.94 15.87
N ASP A 195 -10.19 -9.82 15.48
CA ASP A 195 -11.53 -9.39 15.85
C ASP A 195 -11.71 -9.25 17.38
N TYR A 196 -10.61 -9.03 18.12
CA TYR A 196 -10.69 -8.68 19.54
C TYR A 196 -11.02 -7.19 19.73
N PRO A 197 -11.89 -6.84 20.69
CA PRO A 197 -12.35 -5.47 20.88
C PRO A 197 -11.27 -4.59 21.52
N VAL A 198 -10.88 -3.51 20.84
CA VAL A 198 -10.07 -2.42 21.42
C VAL A 198 -11.00 -1.24 21.70
N GLY A 199 -10.85 -0.56 22.85
CA GLY A 199 -11.74 0.55 23.24
C GLY A 199 -11.75 1.68 22.21
N ALA A 200 -12.90 2.33 22.00
CA ALA A 200 -13.04 3.40 21.01
C ALA A 200 -12.10 4.59 21.28
N GLU A 201 -11.93 4.96 22.55
CA GLU A 201 -10.97 5.99 22.97
C GLU A 201 -9.52 5.56 22.65
N CYS A 202 -9.17 4.31 22.91
CA CYS A 202 -7.85 3.77 22.56
C CYS A 202 -7.63 3.80 21.04
N GLN A 203 -8.61 3.38 20.24
CA GLN A 203 -8.53 3.45 18.77
C GLN A 203 -8.34 4.88 18.26
N GLN A 204 -8.97 5.86 18.90
CA GLN A 204 -8.79 7.28 18.55
C GLN A 204 -7.36 7.76 18.87
N GLU A 205 -6.83 7.43 20.05
CA GLU A 205 -5.44 7.77 20.38
C GLU A 205 -4.43 7.07 19.45
N MET A 206 -4.70 5.81 19.10
CA MET A 206 -3.90 5.08 18.10
C MET A 206 -3.90 5.82 16.77
N LEU A 207 -5.07 6.27 16.28
CA LEU A 207 -5.19 7.01 15.02
C LEU A 207 -4.39 8.32 15.04
N GLU A 208 -4.44 9.07 16.15
CA GLU A 208 -3.67 10.32 16.29
C GLU A 208 -2.17 10.07 16.26
N HIS A 209 -1.67 9.10 17.04
CA HIS A 209 -0.24 8.79 17.07
C HIS A 209 0.26 8.21 15.74
N ARG A 210 -0.58 7.45 15.03
CA ARG A 210 -0.30 6.97 13.67
C ARG A 210 -0.17 8.09 12.66
N ARG A 211 -1.03 9.10 12.76
CA ARG A 211 -0.97 10.30 11.92
C ARG A 211 0.34 11.07 12.14
N PHE A 212 0.75 11.26 13.40
CA PHE A 212 2.02 11.93 13.71
C PHE A 212 3.23 11.21 13.11
N LEU A 213 3.23 9.87 13.13
CA LEU A 213 4.27 9.05 12.50
C LEU A 213 4.40 9.28 10.99
N LEU A 214 3.29 9.49 10.28
CA LEU A 214 3.31 9.81 8.85
C LEU A 214 3.67 11.26 8.59
N GLU A 215 3.20 12.18 9.43
CA GLU A 215 3.44 13.63 9.27
C GLU A 215 4.92 14.00 9.36
N ASN A 216 5.68 13.30 10.20
CA ASN A 216 7.09 13.59 10.45
C ASN A 216 7.99 12.35 10.43
N TYR A 217 8.69 12.16 9.32
CA TYR A 217 9.65 11.04 9.13
C TYR A 217 10.78 11.01 10.18
N GLN A 218 11.09 12.14 10.83
CA GLN A 218 12.12 12.22 11.87
C GLN A 218 11.71 11.51 13.17
N LEU A 219 10.40 11.28 13.40
CA LEU A 219 9.91 10.50 14.54
C LEU A 219 10.23 9.00 14.40
N THR A 220 10.72 8.58 13.23
CA THR A 220 11.19 7.23 12.94
C THR A 220 12.69 7.24 12.66
N PRO A 221 13.56 7.14 13.68
CA PRO A 221 15.02 7.25 13.51
C PRO A 221 15.61 6.22 12.54
N ASP A 222 15.05 5.01 12.51
CA ASP A 222 15.49 3.95 11.60
C ASP A 222 15.21 4.32 10.13
N LEU A 223 14.09 5.00 9.85
CA LEU A 223 13.78 5.56 8.53
C LEU A 223 14.71 6.73 8.21
N ALA A 224 14.84 7.69 9.12
CA ALA A 224 15.64 8.90 8.90
C ALA A 224 17.11 8.57 8.59
N SER A 225 17.70 7.61 9.30
CA SER A 225 19.08 7.15 9.08
C SER A 225 19.21 6.30 7.82
N SER A 226 18.31 5.34 7.59
CA SER A 226 18.37 4.44 6.43
C SER A 226 18.10 5.15 5.09
N CYS A 227 17.30 6.22 5.11
CA CYS A 227 16.93 6.99 3.93
C CYS A 227 17.73 8.28 3.77
N GLU A 228 18.74 8.56 4.60
CA GLU A 228 19.45 9.84 4.57
C GLU A 228 20.01 10.17 3.17
N GLN A 229 20.67 9.19 2.54
CA GLN A 229 21.24 9.33 1.20
C GLN A 229 20.15 9.46 0.13
N ASP A 230 19.06 8.70 0.25
CA ASP A 230 17.94 8.73 -0.69
C ASP A 230 17.17 10.05 -0.62
N ILE A 231 16.87 10.56 0.58
CA ILE A 231 16.26 11.88 0.79
C ILE A 231 17.15 12.94 0.15
N ALA A 232 18.47 12.81 0.33
CA ALA A 232 19.41 13.73 -0.25
C ALA A 232 19.51 13.56 -1.78
N ALA A 233 19.36 12.37 -2.35
CA ALA A 233 19.39 12.18 -3.79
C ALA A 233 18.11 12.71 -4.46
N PHE A 234 16.94 12.40 -3.89
CA PHE A 234 15.65 12.56 -4.56
C PHE A 234 14.83 13.76 -4.07
N CYS A 235 14.88 14.08 -2.78
CA CYS A 235 14.01 15.08 -2.15
C CYS A 235 14.71 16.41 -1.85
N ARG A 236 15.95 16.61 -2.35
CA ARG A 236 16.93 17.66 -1.97
C ARG A 236 16.53 19.13 -2.18
N ARG A 237 15.26 19.44 -2.45
CA ARG A 237 14.78 20.82 -2.56
C ARG A 237 13.75 21.26 -1.51
N ARG A 238 13.06 20.36 -0.81
CA ARG A 238 12.19 20.71 0.33
C ARG A 238 11.97 19.48 1.21
N LEU A 239 12.54 19.49 2.42
CA LEU A 239 11.97 18.67 3.50
C LEU A 239 10.58 19.25 3.75
N GLU A 240 9.56 18.61 3.18
CA GLU A 240 8.21 19.13 3.26
C GLU A 240 7.50 18.55 4.48
N PRO A 241 6.89 19.41 5.32
CA PRO A 241 6.12 18.97 6.48
C PRO A 241 4.85 18.23 6.03
N ASN A 242 4.16 17.63 7.00
CA ASN A 242 2.88 16.94 6.81
C ASN A 242 2.97 15.72 5.89
N GLY A 243 3.98 14.88 6.06
CA GLY A 243 4.12 13.60 5.36
C GLY A 243 4.57 13.68 3.90
N LYS A 244 4.70 14.88 3.34
CA LYS A 244 5.15 15.08 1.95
C LYS A 244 6.56 14.53 1.70
N THR A 245 7.45 14.54 2.70
CA THR A 245 8.76 13.88 2.60
C THR A 245 8.63 12.37 2.40
N LEU A 246 7.70 11.71 3.10
CA LEU A 246 7.45 10.29 2.93
C LEU A 246 6.83 10.00 1.55
N HIS A 247 5.90 10.82 1.08
CA HIS A 247 5.36 10.71 -0.29
C HIS A 247 6.42 10.94 -1.37
N CYS A 248 7.39 11.84 -1.14
CA CYS A 248 8.54 12.00 -2.02
C CYS A 248 9.34 10.69 -2.12
N LEU A 249 9.64 10.05 -0.99
CA LEU A 249 10.31 8.75 -0.99
C LEU A 249 9.46 7.69 -1.72
N MET A 250 8.16 7.58 -1.42
CA MET A 250 7.27 6.62 -2.07
C MET A 250 7.19 6.81 -3.59
N ARG A 251 7.18 8.06 -4.08
CA ARG A 251 7.23 8.37 -5.52
C ARG A 251 8.48 7.81 -6.20
N HIS A 252 9.62 7.82 -5.51
CA HIS A 252 10.91 7.33 -6.03
C HIS A 252 11.19 5.87 -5.68
N ALA A 253 10.19 5.13 -5.16
CA ALA A 253 10.31 3.70 -4.89
C ALA A 253 10.55 2.88 -6.17
N ARG A 254 10.17 3.42 -7.34
CA ARG A 254 10.44 2.88 -8.67
C ARG A 254 11.31 3.81 -9.52
N PRO A 255 12.10 3.29 -10.47
CA PRO A 255 12.79 4.11 -11.45
C PRO A 255 11.80 4.64 -12.50
N SER A 256 11.92 5.91 -12.88
CA SER A 256 11.03 6.54 -13.87
C SER A 256 11.59 6.51 -15.30
N VAL A 257 12.90 6.30 -15.46
CA VAL A 257 13.60 6.30 -16.77
C VAL A 257 14.73 5.26 -16.74
N GLN A 258 15.13 4.75 -17.90
CA GLN A 258 16.21 3.77 -18.01
C GLN A 258 17.51 4.35 -17.45
N GLY A 259 18.12 3.66 -16.47
CA GLY A 259 19.31 4.15 -15.76
C GLY A 259 19.05 5.16 -14.64
N SER A 260 17.79 5.52 -14.36
CA SER A 260 17.46 6.33 -13.18
C SER A 260 17.64 5.54 -11.89
N GLN A 261 18.11 6.22 -10.84
CA GLN A 261 18.23 5.62 -9.52
C GLN A 261 16.84 5.50 -8.89
N ARG A 262 16.59 4.36 -8.25
CA ARG A 262 15.44 4.15 -7.34
C ARG A 262 15.90 4.22 -5.90
N LEU A 263 14.95 4.28 -4.95
CA LEU A 263 15.27 4.13 -3.53
C LEU A 263 16.13 2.90 -3.25
N SER A 264 17.08 3.05 -2.32
CA SER A 264 17.82 1.92 -1.78
C SER A 264 16.87 0.88 -1.16
N ASP A 265 17.21 -0.42 -1.24
CA ASP A 265 16.40 -1.48 -0.65
C ASP A 265 16.26 -1.30 0.88
N GLN A 266 17.26 -0.70 1.53
CA GLN A 266 17.21 -0.41 2.97
C GLN A 266 16.18 0.67 3.26
N CYS A 267 16.18 1.79 2.52
CA CYS A 267 15.20 2.84 2.68
C CYS A 267 13.79 2.36 2.34
N ARG A 268 13.60 1.64 1.23
CA ARG A 268 12.30 1.08 0.81
C ARG A 268 11.67 0.23 1.92
N ARG A 269 12.46 -0.64 2.58
CA ARG A 269 11.99 -1.46 3.71
C ARG A 269 11.58 -0.63 4.92
N GLN A 270 12.26 0.48 5.19
CA GLN A 270 11.87 1.36 6.30
C GLN A 270 10.61 2.14 5.97
N VAL A 271 10.42 2.57 4.72
CA VAL A 271 9.16 3.17 4.26
C VAL A 271 8.00 2.19 4.45
N GLU A 272 8.16 0.94 4.00
CA GLU A 272 7.17 -0.13 4.19
C GLU A 272 6.86 -0.36 5.69
N HIS A 273 7.90 -0.40 6.54
CA HIS A 273 7.72 -0.53 7.99
C HIS A 273 6.93 0.64 8.60
N VAL A 274 7.19 1.88 8.18
CA VAL A 274 6.43 3.05 8.65
C VAL A 274 4.98 2.99 8.18
N LEU A 275 4.71 2.57 6.94
CA LEU A 275 3.34 2.36 6.43
C LEU A 275 2.60 1.29 7.25
N LYS A 276 3.29 0.23 7.67
CA LYS A 276 2.73 -0.81 8.55
C LYS A 276 2.39 -0.28 9.95
N VAL A 277 3.32 0.43 10.60
CA VAL A 277 3.11 0.95 11.96
C VAL A 277 2.03 2.03 11.99
N SER A 278 2.05 2.91 10.99
CA SER A 278 1.05 3.99 10.85
C SER A 278 -0.32 3.48 10.41
N GLY A 279 -0.44 2.26 9.88
CA GLY A 279 -1.70 1.76 9.34
C GLY A 279 -2.19 2.59 8.15
N ALA A 280 -1.28 3.05 7.29
CA ALA A 280 -1.64 3.85 6.10
C ALA A 280 -2.59 3.10 5.16
N GLY A 281 -2.44 1.77 5.05
CA GLY A 281 -3.37 0.87 4.33
C GLY A 281 -4.70 0.62 5.07
N GLU A 282 -4.75 0.86 6.38
CA GLU A 282 -5.92 0.61 7.24
C GLU A 282 -6.89 1.78 7.24
N ASP A 283 -6.37 3.00 7.37
CA ASP A 283 -7.20 4.18 7.50
C ASP A 283 -6.55 5.39 6.84
N TRP A 284 -7.11 5.81 5.70
CA TRP A 284 -6.64 6.96 4.95
C TRP A 284 -6.55 8.27 5.77
N ARG A 285 -7.25 8.37 6.92
CA ARG A 285 -7.20 9.54 7.82
C ARG A 285 -5.84 9.71 8.50
N VAL A 286 -5.01 8.66 8.55
CA VAL A 286 -3.65 8.77 9.08
C VAL A 286 -2.71 9.49 8.10
N ASP A 287 -3.04 9.50 6.81
CA ASP A 287 -2.25 10.12 5.76
C ASP A 287 -2.82 11.50 5.39
N PRO A 288 -2.20 12.60 5.87
CA PRO A 288 -2.68 13.94 5.56
C PRO A 288 -2.54 14.32 4.08
N VAL A 289 -1.56 13.77 3.35
CA VAL A 289 -1.33 14.09 1.92
C VAL A 289 -2.42 13.44 1.09
N LEU A 290 -2.70 12.16 1.34
CA LEU A 290 -3.80 11.46 0.70
C LEU A 290 -5.14 12.10 1.06
N GLN A 291 -5.36 12.43 2.34
CA GLN A 291 -6.60 13.06 2.78
C GLN A 291 -6.86 14.38 2.07
N GLU A 292 -5.87 15.29 2.07
CA GLU A 292 -5.96 16.59 1.39
C GLU A 292 -6.25 16.43 -0.11
N ALA A 293 -5.55 15.51 -0.78
CA ALA A 293 -5.70 15.31 -2.21
C ALA A 293 -7.04 14.66 -2.59
N CYS A 294 -7.49 13.68 -1.81
CA CYS A 294 -8.64 12.82 -2.13
C CYS A 294 -9.96 13.22 -1.47
N GLN A 295 -10.00 14.20 -0.56
CA GLN A 295 -11.21 14.58 0.18
C GLN A 295 -12.43 14.82 -0.73
N SER A 296 -12.22 15.50 -1.87
CA SER A 296 -13.28 15.77 -2.85
C SER A 296 -13.82 14.47 -3.45
N THR A 297 -12.95 13.60 -3.93
CA THR A 297 -13.31 12.30 -4.52
C THR A 297 -14.03 11.43 -3.51
N ALA A 298 -13.50 11.36 -2.28
CA ALA A 298 -14.10 10.58 -1.20
C ALA A 298 -15.52 11.05 -0.87
N SER A 299 -15.75 12.37 -0.85
CA SER A 299 -17.05 12.95 -0.51
C SER A 299 -18.11 12.76 -1.60
N HIS A 300 -17.72 12.65 -2.88
CA HIS A 300 -18.66 12.52 -4.00
C HIS A 300 -18.84 11.09 -4.49
N LEU A 301 -17.77 10.28 -4.51
CA LEU A 301 -17.79 8.93 -5.06
C LEU A 301 -17.79 7.82 -3.99
N CYS A 302 -17.38 8.14 -2.76
CA CYS A 302 -17.26 7.18 -1.65
C CYS A 302 -18.02 7.62 -0.38
N GLN A 303 -19.09 8.43 -0.52
CA GLN A 303 -19.80 9.04 0.62
C GLN A 303 -20.33 8.02 1.64
N ASP A 304 -20.78 6.85 1.16
CA ASP A 304 -21.39 5.81 1.99
C ASP A 304 -20.36 4.87 2.64
N VAL A 305 -19.07 5.08 2.33
CA VAL A 305 -17.98 4.24 2.81
C VAL A 305 -17.49 4.74 4.16
N LYS A 306 -17.76 3.95 5.20
CA LYS A 306 -17.22 4.22 6.54
C LYS A 306 -15.69 4.05 6.54
N PRO A 307 -14.91 4.98 7.13
CA PRO A 307 -13.46 4.85 7.27
C PRO A 307 -13.02 3.61 8.08
N GLY A 308 -11.73 3.28 7.97
CA GLY A 308 -11.08 2.15 8.63
C GLY A 308 -11.21 0.81 7.88
N ARG A 309 -10.32 -0.13 8.20
CA ARG A 309 -10.19 -1.47 7.58
C ARG A 309 -9.97 -1.41 6.06
N GLY A 310 -9.28 -0.38 5.57
CA GLY A 310 -8.93 -0.17 4.16
C GLY A 310 -10.09 0.09 3.20
N ARG A 311 -11.35 0.16 3.68
CA ARG A 311 -12.53 0.30 2.82
C ARG A 311 -12.52 1.56 1.97
N MET A 312 -12.06 2.68 2.54
CA MET A 312 -11.94 3.94 1.81
C MET A 312 -10.89 3.83 0.69
N LEU A 313 -9.73 3.21 0.96
CA LEU A 313 -8.71 3.00 -0.07
C LEU A 313 -9.21 2.08 -1.17
N SER A 314 -9.93 1.01 -0.83
CA SER A 314 -10.55 0.11 -1.80
C SER A 314 -11.55 0.86 -2.70
N CYS A 315 -12.43 1.68 -2.13
CA CYS A 315 -13.36 2.51 -2.92
C CYS A 315 -12.62 3.50 -3.83
N LEU A 316 -11.60 4.20 -3.30
CA LEU A 316 -10.80 5.12 -4.10
C LEU A 316 -10.06 4.40 -5.23
N MET A 317 -9.63 3.15 -5.01
CA MET A 317 -9.04 2.31 -6.05
C MET A 317 -10.06 1.85 -7.10
N ASP A 318 -11.28 1.51 -6.72
CA ASP A 318 -12.35 1.21 -7.70
C ASP A 318 -12.72 2.45 -8.54
N GLN A 319 -12.56 3.65 -7.96
CA GLN A 319 -12.79 4.93 -8.63
C GLN A 319 -11.52 5.52 -9.26
N VAL A 320 -10.41 4.77 -9.29
CA VAL A 320 -9.10 5.26 -9.73
C VAL A 320 -9.07 5.66 -11.20
N SER A 321 -10.11 5.37 -11.98
CA SER A 321 -10.18 5.73 -13.41
C SER A 321 -11.24 6.78 -13.68
N ASN A 322 -12.00 7.17 -12.66
CA ASN A 322 -13.05 8.17 -12.76
C ASN A 322 -12.46 9.54 -13.13
N ILE A 323 -13.12 10.24 -14.05
CA ILE A 323 -12.72 11.57 -14.53
C ILE A 323 -12.81 12.60 -13.39
N ALA A 324 -13.72 12.41 -12.43
CA ALA A 324 -13.87 13.30 -11.28
C ALA A 324 -12.69 13.21 -10.29
N MET A 325 -11.86 12.16 -10.36
CA MET A 325 -10.71 12.00 -9.48
C MET A 325 -9.51 12.82 -9.98
N LYS A 326 -9.05 13.77 -9.15
CA LYS A 326 -7.86 14.59 -9.44
C LYS A 326 -6.59 13.74 -9.56
N ASP A 327 -5.67 14.15 -10.41
CA ASP A 327 -4.38 13.46 -10.59
C ASP A 327 -3.54 13.43 -9.31
N THR A 328 -3.59 14.49 -8.50
CA THR A 328 -2.89 14.53 -7.20
C THR A 328 -3.41 13.47 -6.22
N CYS A 329 -4.73 13.25 -6.17
CA CYS A 329 -5.35 12.20 -5.36
C CYS A 329 -4.91 10.82 -5.85
N ARG A 330 -4.93 10.65 -7.17
CA ARG A 330 -4.58 9.41 -7.83
C ARG A 330 -3.12 9.04 -7.62
N GLU A 331 -2.22 10.01 -7.74
CA GLU A 331 -0.80 9.81 -7.51
C GLU A 331 -0.51 9.46 -6.04
N ALA A 332 -1.10 10.18 -5.08
CA ALA A 332 -0.96 9.89 -3.65
C ALA A 332 -1.51 8.50 -3.30
N LEU A 333 -2.64 8.10 -3.90
CA LEU A 333 -3.22 6.77 -3.70
C LEU A 333 -2.29 5.68 -4.25
N LEU A 334 -1.80 5.82 -5.48
CA LEU A 334 -0.92 4.83 -6.10
C LEU A 334 0.42 4.69 -5.37
N GLN A 335 0.94 5.76 -4.77
CA GLN A 335 2.15 5.71 -3.94
C GLN A 335 1.98 4.76 -2.74
N ILE A 336 0.83 4.78 -2.05
CA ILE A 336 0.55 3.85 -0.96
C ILE A 336 0.29 2.44 -1.50
N GLN A 337 -0.50 2.35 -2.57
CA GLN A 337 -0.90 1.08 -3.17
C GLN A 337 0.30 0.29 -3.72
N TYR A 338 1.36 0.97 -4.15
CA TYR A 338 2.63 0.34 -4.50
C TYR A 338 3.18 -0.55 -3.38
N PHE A 339 3.14 -0.09 -2.13
CA PHE A 339 3.61 -0.86 -0.98
C PHE A 339 2.58 -1.90 -0.53
N VAL A 340 1.29 -1.53 -0.52
CA VAL A 340 0.18 -2.47 -0.23
C VAL A 340 0.19 -3.66 -1.19
N ALA A 341 0.56 -3.42 -2.45
CA ALA A 341 0.64 -4.47 -3.45
C ALA A 341 1.72 -5.54 -3.14
N ARG A 342 2.78 -5.17 -2.42
CA ARG A 342 3.97 -6.01 -2.20
C ARG A 342 3.91 -6.82 -0.90
N ASP A 343 3.10 -6.42 0.08
CA ASP A 343 2.85 -7.19 1.30
C ASP A 343 1.35 -7.33 1.52
N PHE A 344 0.83 -8.56 1.39
CA PHE A 344 -0.59 -8.85 1.60
C PHE A 344 -1.07 -8.49 3.03
N LYS A 345 -0.16 -8.37 4.01
CA LYS A 345 -0.48 -7.91 5.38
C LYS A 345 -0.82 -6.42 5.44
N LEU A 346 -0.49 -5.65 4.41
CA LEU A 346 -0.81 -4.22 4.31
C LEU A 346 -2.17 -3.95 3.65
N ASP A 347 -2.81 -4.96 3.04
CA ASP A 347 -4.21 -4.89 2.65
C ASP A 347 -5.07 -5.53 3.76
N PRO A 348 -5.78 -4.74 4.60
CA PRO A 348 -6.59 -5.26 5.70
C PRO A 348 -7.65 -6.27 5.29
N ILE A 349 -8.33 -6.00 4.17
CA ILE A 349 -9.51 -6.77 3.78
C ILE A 349 -9.02 -8.12 3.24
N LEU A 350 -8.00 -8.08 2.38
CA LEU A 350 -7.33 -9.28 1.90
C LEU A 350 -6.75 -10.09 3.07
N TYR A 351 -6.00 -9.46 3.98
CA TYR A 351 -5.42 -10.16 5.13
C TYR A 351 -6.50 -10.81 5.99
N LYS A 352 -7.56 -10.07 6.31
CA LYS A 352 -8.64 -10.57 7.16
C LYS A 352 -9.30 -11.81 6.57
N GLU A 353 -9.72 -11.73 5.31
CA GLU A 353 -10.50 -12.79 4.68
C GLU A 353 -9.63 -13.97 4.21
N CYS A 354 -8.36 -13.72 3.84
CA CYS A 354 -7.47 -14.76 3.32
C CYS A 354 -6.45 -15.33 4.30
N ARG A 355 -6.26 -14.79 5.52
CA ARG A 355 -5.20 -15.28 6.44
C ARG A 355 -5.28 -16.79 6.72
N ALA A 356 -6.48 -17.35 6.87
CA ALA A 356 -6.65 -18.76 7.22
C ALA A 356 -6.23 -19.67 6.06
N ASP A 357 -6.62 -19.30 4.84
CA ASP A 357 -6.22 -19.98 3.62
C ASP A 357 -4.72 -19.81 3.37
N ALA A 358 -4.18 -18.61 3.61
CA ALA A 358 -2.75 -18.32 3.49
C ALA A 358 -1.90 -19.16 4.46
N MET A 359 -2.35 -19.36 5.70
CA MET A 359 -1.66 -20.24 6.67
C MET A 359 -1.72 -21.71 6.21
N THR A 360 -2.87 -22.16 5.74
CA THR A 360 -3.12 -23.55 5.33
C THR A 360 -2.29 -23.92 4.11
N TYR A 361 -2.46 -23.15 3.03
CA TYR A 361 -1.95 -23.46 1.71
C TYR A 361 -0.59 -22.83 1.43
N CYS A 362 -0.39 -21.58 1.86
CA CYS A 362 0.80 -20.77 1.52
C CYS A 362 1.83 -20.64 2.64
N LYS A 363 1.62 -21.32 3.77
CA LYS A 363 2.52 -21.31 4.95
C LYS A 363 2.79 -19.92 5.51
N ALA A 364 1.82 -19.01 5.37
CA ALA A 364 1.87 -17.72 6.03
C ALA A 364 1.88 -17.90 7.56
N LYS A 365 2.49 -16.93 8.25
CA LYS A 365 2.58 -16.87 9.70
C LYS A 365 1.22 -16.67 10.31
N LYS A 366 1.12 -17.18 11.53
CA LYS A 366 -0.08 -17.12 12.33
C LYS A 366 -0.42 -15.70 12.79
N GLU A 367 0.61 -14.91 13.09
CA GLU A 367 0.46 -13.55 13.61
C GLU A 367 0.68 -12.53 12.48
N TRP A 368 -0.12 -11.45 12.47
CA TRP A 368 0.06 -10.34 11.54
C TRP A 368 1.38 -9.58 11.81
N TYR A 369 1.79 -9.60 13.08
CA TYR A 369 3.02 -9.01 13.57
C TYR A 369 3.74 -9.95 14.55
N ASP A 370 5.02 -10.21 14.25
CA ASP A 370 5.96 -10.90 15.13
C ASP A 370 7.20 -10.03 15.38
N ASP A 371 7.86 -10.24 16.53
CA ASP A 371 9.01 -9.44 16.98
C ASP A 371 10.21 -9.52 15.99
N PRO A 372 10.96 -8.44 15.72
CA PRO A 372 11.97 -8.37 14.65
C PRO A 372 13.23 -9.22 14.86
N THR A 373 13.25 -10.14 15.84
CA THR A 373 14.45 -10.91 16.21
C THR A 373 14.80 -12.03 15.23
N ARG A 374 13.98 -12.25 14.20
CA ARG A 374 14.26 -13.19 13.11
C ARG A 374 14.12 -12.49 11.76
N MET A 375 15.14 -12.65 10.91
CA MET A 375 15.07 -12.34 9.48
C MET A 375 13.80 -12.99 8.93
N ASP A 376 12.86 -12.15 8.51
CA ASP A 376 11.52 -12.57 8.12
C ASP A 376 11.53 -13.07 6.66
N PRO A 377 11.33 -14.37 6.39
CA PRO A 377 11.20 -14.89 5.03
C PRO A 377 9.87 -14.49 4.36
N GLU A 378 8.95 -13.86 5.09
CA GLU A 378 7.64 -13.40 4.59
C GLU A 378 7.62 -11.96 4.10
N ARG A 379 8.79 -11.32 3.97
CA ARG A 379 8.92 -9.99 3.33
C ARG A 379 8.80 -10.06 1.80
N GLY A 380 8.14 -11.10 1.29
CA GLY A 380 8.09 -11.41 -0.12
C GLY A 380 6.65 -11.55 -0.64
N PRO A 381 6.40 -11.17 -1.90
CA PRO A 381 5.11 -11.25 -2.59
C PRO A 381 4.73 -12.70 -2.95
N ILE A 382 4.99 -13.69 -2.10
CA ILE A 382 4.72 -15.11 -2.43
C ILE A 382 3.28 -15.50 -2.07
N VAL A 383 2.72 -14.86 -1.04
CA VAL A 383 1.40 -15.27 -0.52
C VAL A 383 0.30 -14.98 -1.52
N LEU A 384 0.26 -13.79 -2.13
CA LEU A 384 -0.80 -13.47 -3.09
C LEU A 384 -0.73 -14.35 -4.36
N PRO A 385 0.40 -14.50 -5.06
CA PRO A 385 0.51 -15.43 -6.19
C PRO A 385 0.21 -16.88 -5.79
N CYS A 386 0.59 -17.31 -4.58
CA CYS A 386 0.20 -18.63 -4.07
C CYS A 386 -1.32 -18.76 -3.93
N LEU A 387 -1.98 -17.82 -3.26
CA LEU A 387 -3.44 -17.80 -3.11
C LEU A 387 -4.13 -17.74 -4.47
N TYR A 388 -3.64 -16.91 -5.39
CA TYR A 388 -4.18 -16.80 -6.75
C TYR A 388 -4.15 -18.14 -7.50
N ARG A 389 -3.05 -18.90 -7.39
CA ARG A 389 -2.98 -20.27 -7.96
C ARG A 389 -3.99 -21.24 -7.35
N TYR A 390 -4.35 -21.06 -6.07
CA TYR A 390 -5.39 -21.84 -5.42
C TYR A 390 -6.82 -21.36 -5.72
N ALA A 391 -6.99 -20.10 -6.13
CA ALA A 391 -8.27 -19.55 -6.56
C ALA A 391 -8.80 -20.24 -7.83
N TYR A 392 -7.87 -20.62 -8.74
CA TYR A 392 -8.16 -21.25 -10.02
C TYR A 392 -7.52 -22.63 -10.16
N HIS A 393 -7.41 -23.36 -9.04
CA HIS A 393 -6.82 -24.69 -9.04
C HIS A 393 -7.74 -25.68 -9.80
N PRO A 394 -7.19 -26.56 -10.67
CA PRO A 394 -8.01 -27.49 -11.47
C PRO A 394 -8.67 -28.60 -10.65
N ASP A 395 -8.25 -28.82 -9.41
CA ASP A 395 -8.85 -29.78 -8.49
C ASP A 395 -9.89 -29.10 -7.60
N ASP A 396 -11.16 -29.46 -7.77
CA ASP A 396 -12.30 -28.92 -7.03
C ASP A 396 -12.22 -29.18 -5.51
N SER A 397 -11.41 -30.16 -5.08
CA SER A 397 -11.22 -30.46 -3.66
C SER A 397 -10.31 -29.45 -2.94
N VAL A 398 -9.57 -28.62 -3.67
CA VAL A 398 -8.62 -27.66 -3.12
C VAL A 398 -8.98 -26.25 -3.57
N ARG A 399 -9.91 -25.63 -2.85
CA ARG A 399 -10.40 -24.27 -3.13
C ARG A 399 -10.29 -23.36 -1.91
N LEU A 400 -10.04 -22.08 -2.16
CA LEU A 400 -10.09 -21.04 -1.15
C LEU A 400 -11.50 -20.88 -0.56
N SER A 401 -11.58 -20.26 0.61
CA SER A 401 -12.86 -19.78 1.13
C SER A 401 -13.53 -18.79 0.17
N LYS A 402 -14.87 -18.74 0.15
CA LYS A 402 -15.61 -17.84 -0.75
C LYS A 402 -15.24 -16.37 -0.55
N GLN A 403 -15.05 -15.97 0.71
CA GLN A 403 -14.63 -14.62 1.06
C GLN A 403 -13.23 -14.32 0.55
N CYS A 404 -12.26 -15.24 0.77
CA CYS A 404 -10.92 -15.04 0.25
C CYS A 404 -10.91 -14.99 -1.28
N LEU A 405 -11.62 -15.88 -1.97
CA LEU A 405 -11.73 -15.88 -3.43
C LEU A 405 -12.27 -14.54 -3.97
N TYR A 406 -13.30 -13.99 -3.33
CA TYR A 406 -13.85 -12.69 -3.68
C TYR A 406 -12.81 -11.57 -3.53
N GLU A 407 -12.06 -11.57 -2.42
CA GLU A 407 -11.02 -10.58 -2.17
C GLU A 407 -9.82 -10.72 -3.11
N ILE A 408 -9.43 -11.93 -3.47
CA ILE A 408 -8.39 -12.17 -4.49
C ILE A 408 -8.81 -11.55 -5.83
N ARG A 409 -10.05 -11.78 -6.28
CA ARG A 409 -10.57 -11.17 -7.52
C ARG A 409 -10.62 -9.65 -7.43
N ARG A 410 -11.12 -9.09 -6.33
CA ARG A 410 -11.12 -7.63 -6.09
C ARG A 410 -9.71 -7.06 -6.22
N VAL A 411 -8.75 -7.64 -5.52
CA VAL A 411 -7.36 -7.15 -5.47
C VAL A 411 -6.71 -7.25 -6.84
N MET A 412 -6.86 -8.36 -7.55
CA MET A 412 -6.28 -8.52 -8.89
C MET A 412 -6.88 -7.53 -9.89
N ARG A 413 -8.21 -7.31 -9.86
CA ARG A 413 -8.87 -6.28 -10.69
C ARG A 413 -8.38 -4.86 -10.36
N GLN A 414 -8.20 -4.52 -9.08
CA GLN A 414 -7.69 -3.19 -8.68
C GLN A 414 -6.23 -2.98 -9.10
N ARG A 415 -5.42 -4.05 -9.11
CA ARG A 415 -4.02 -4.00 -9.55
C ARG A 415 -3.89 -3.91 -11.08
N ALA A 416 -4.82 -4.49 -11.84
CA ALA A 416 -4.88 -4.45 -13.32
C ALA A 416 -4.74 -3.05 -13.92
N VAL A 417 -5.11 -2.02 -13.16
CA VAL A 417 -5.01 -0.61 -13.55
C VAL A 417 -3.58 -0.18 -13.89
N SER A 418 -2.57 -0.76 -13.26
CA SER A 418 -1.18 -0.27 -13.37
C SER A 418 -0.19 -1.39 -13.12
N ILE A 419 0.80 -1.51 -14.00
CA ILE A 419 1.86 -2.52 -13.86
C ILE A 419 2.64 -2.39 -12.54
N ASP A 420 2.76 -1.17 -12.00
CA ASP A 420 3.39 -0.90 -10.69
C ASP A 420 2.78 -1.68 -9.51
N LEU A 421 1.51 -2.08 -9.65
CA LEU A 421 0.76 -2.83 -8.65
C LEU A 421 0.89 -4.36 -8.83
N HIS A 422 1.68 -4.79 -9.83
CA HIS A 422 2.03 -6.18 -10.12
C HIS A 422 3.54 -6.39 -10.06
N PRO A 423 4.11 -6.65 -8.86
CA PRO A 423 5.54 -6.89 -8.69
C PRO A 423 6.10 -7.99 -9.60
N GLU A 424 5.30 -9.02 -9.90
CA GLU A 424 5.67 -10.17 -10.73
C GLU A 424 5.93 -9.80 -12.20
N ILE A 425 5.42 -8.65 -12.64
CA ILE A 425 5.62 -8.12 -13.99
C ILE A 425 6.56 -6.92 -13.94
N GLU A 426 6.37 -6.01 -12.99
CA GLU A 426 7.17 -4.78 -12.85
C GLU A 426 8.66 -5.08 -12.64
N GLU A 427 9.01 -6.00 -11.73
CA GLU A 427 10.41 -6.31 -11.45
C GLU A 427 11.18 -6.86 -12.67
N PRO A 428 10.70 -7.89 -13.39
CA PRO A 428 11.40 -8.39 -14.57
C PRO A 428 11.33 -7.42 -15.77
N CYS A 429 10.29 -6.59 -15.87
CA CYS A 429 10.08 -5.69 -17.01
C CYS A 429 10.63 -4.27 -16.82
N MET A 430 11.17 -3.95 -15.65
CA MET A 430 11.63 -2.60 -15.30
C MET A 430 12.53 -1.94 -16.34
N SER A 431 13.49 -2.69 -16.91
CA SER A 431 14.41 -2.15 -17.92
C SER A 431 13.75 -1.95 -19.28
N ASP A 432 12.86 -2.87 -19.67
CA ASP A 432 12.14 -2.85 -20.95
C ASP A 432 11.10 -1.73 -20.94
N LEU A 433 10.35 -1.57 -19.85
CA LEU A 433 9.42 -0.47 -19.63
C LEU A 433 10.11 0.89 -19.79
N ALA A 434 11.26 1.05 -19.14
CA ALA A 434 11.97 2.31 -19.10
C ALA A 434 12.66 2.65 -20.44
N GLY A 435 13.02 1.65 -21.24
CA GLY A 435 13.69 1.84 -22.53
C GLY A 435 12.76 1.88 -23.74
N MET A 436 11.59 1.22 -23.68
CA MET A 436 10.68 1.05 -24.82
C MET A 436 9.30 1.68 -24.62
N CYS A 437 8.84 1.81 -23.38
CA CYS A 437 7.47 2.24 -23.05
C CYS A 437 7.44 3.59 -22.32
N SER A 438 8.51 4.40 -22.42
CA SER A 438 8.62 5.70 -21.75
C SER A 438 7.53 6.71 -22.14
N ASP A 439 7.00 6.59 -23.36
CA ASP A 439 6.00 7.50 -23.92
C ASP A 439 4.55 6.99 -23.71
N HIS A 440 4.40 5.75 -23.24
CA HIS A 440 3.12 5.06 -22.96
C HIS A 440 3.02 4.71 -21.47
N LEU A 441 3.24 5.70 -20.60
CA LEU A 441 3.13 5.57 -19.14
C LEU A 441 1.71 5.91 -18.63
N GLY A 442 0.71 5.89 -19.51
CA GLY A 442 -0.68 5.95 -19.12
C GLY A 442 -1.14 4.62 -18.50
N ARG A 443 -2.20 4.67 -17.68
CA ARG A 443 -2.64 3.53 -16.86
C ARG A 443 -3.13 2.37 -17.70
N GLY A 444 -2.48 1.21 -17.57
CA GLY A 444 -2.79 0.01 -18.35
C GLY A 444 -2.23 0.08 -19.78
N GLU A 445 -1.77 1.25 -20.23
CA GLU A 445 -1.03 1.40 -21.48
C GLU A 445 0.37 0.81 -21.35
N GLU A 446 0.93 0.74 -20.13
CA GLU A 446 2.24 0.13 -19.91
C GLU A 446 2.22 -1.36 -20.26
N MET A 447 1.19 -2.08 -19.79
CA MET A 447 0.99 -3.49 -20.11
C MET A 447 0.74 -3.69 -21.61
N GLN A 448 -0.11 -2.84 -22.20
CA GLN A 448 -0.38 -2.85 -23.64
C GLN A 448 0.89 -2.65 -24.47
N CYS A 449 1.75 -1.69 -24.09
CA CYS A 449 3.02 -1.44 -24.76
C CYS A 449 3.97 -2.65 -24.68
N LEU A 450 4.03 -3.33 -23.54
CA LEU A 450 4.78 -4.58 -23.38
C LEU A 450 4.22 -5.68 -24.28
N GLN A 451 2.89 -5.86 -24.32
CA GLN A 451 2.22 -6.83 -25.19
C GLN A 451 2.50 -6.55 -26.67
N ASP A 452 2.46 -5.29 -27.09
CA ASP A 452 2.77 -4.84 -28.44
C ASP A 452 4.22 -5.12 -28.84
N ASN A 453 5.13 -5.13 -27.87
CA ASN A 453 6.56 -5.38 -28.09
C ASN A 453 7.06 -6.75 -27.62
N LEU A 454 6.16 -7.72 -27.34
CA LEU A 454 6.48 -9.03 -26.73
C LEU A 454 7.74 -9.72 -27.29
N GLU A 455 7.93 -9.72 -28.61
CA GLU A 455 9.08 -10.36 -29.27
C GLU A 455 10.42 -9.67 -28.99
N LYS A 456 10.41 -8.37 -28.71
CA LYS A 456 11.59 -7.53 -28.45
C LYS A 456 11.98 -7.47 -26.96
N LEU A 457 11.08 -7.87 -26.07
CA LEU A 457 11.31 -7.87 -24.63
C LEU A 457 12.45 -8.80 -24.23
N SER A 458 13.06 -8.53 -23.07
CA SER A 458 13.97 -9.46 -22.40
C SER A 458 13.29 -10.81 -22.13
N ARG A 459 14.07 -11.89 -21.94
CA ARG A 459 13.51 -13.23 -21.76
C ARG A 459 12.62 -13.32 -20.53
N GLU A 460 13.05 -12.71 -19.44
CA GLU A 460 12.35 -12.69 -18.16
C GLU A 460 11.07 -11.87 -18.25
N CYS A 461 11.14 -10.65 -18.80
CA CYS A 461 9.95 -9.81 -19.01
C CYS A 461 8.95 -10.47 -19.98
N ARG A 462 9.43 -11.03 -21.10
CA ARG A 462 8.58 -11.73 -22.07
C ARG A 462 7.80 -12.87 -21.42
N ALA A 463 8.43 -13.66 -20.56
CA ALA A 463 7.77 -14.75 -19.86
C ALA A 463 6.70 -14.23 -18.89
N ALA A 464 6.99 -13.17 -18.13
CA ALA A 464 6.04 -12.56 -17.20
C ALA A 464 4.82 -11.97 -17.95
N VAL A 465 5.06 -11.20 -19.01
CA VAL A 465 4.02 -10.59 -19.85
C VAL A 465 3.18 -11.66 -20.54
N ALA A 466 3.80 -12.71 -21.09
CA ALA A 466 3.06 -13.81 -21.73
C ALA A 466 2.18 -14.57 -20.73
N ASN A 467 2.69 -14.89 -19.54
CA ASN A 467 1.90 -15.56 -18.51
C ASN A 467 0.71 -14.70 -18.07
N TYR A 468 0.93 -13.40 -17.83
CA TYR A 468 -0.16 -12.50 -17.43
C TYR A 468 -1.17 -12.28 -18.56
N THR A 469 -0.72 -12.20 -19.82
CA THR A 469 -1.63 -12.10 -20.99
C THR A 469 -2.47 -13.37 -21.16
N GLU A 470 -1.94 -14.55 -20.82
CA GLU A 470 -2.70 -15.80 -20.74
C GLU A 470 -3.77 -15.73 -19.63
N GLU A 471 -3.46 -15.15 -18.47
CA GLU A 471 -4.43 -14.90 -17.39
C GLU A 471 -5.49 -13.86 -17.78
N GLU A 472 -5.12 -12.79 -18.48
CA GLU A 472 -6.06 -11.78 -19.01
C GLU A 472 -7.05 -12.36 -20.04
N ALA A 473 -6.60 -13.33 -20.83
CA ALA A 473 -7.45 -14.05 -21.79
C ALA A 473 -8.50 -14.94 -21.10
N GLU A 474 -8.16 -15.46 -19.92
CA GLU A 474 -9.06 -16.27 -19.08
C GLU A 474 -9.94 -15.39 -18.18
N HIS A 475 -9.42 -14.27 -17.70
CA HIS A 475 -10.08 -13.37 -16.77
C HIS A 475 -10.12 -11.95 -17.32
N LEU A 476 -11.24 -11.61 -17.98
CA LEU A 476 -11.45 -10.32 -18.62
C LEU A 476 -11.23 -9.14 -17.66
N GLU A 477 -11.53 -9.28 -16.37
CA GLU A 477 -11.34 -8.21 -15.38
C GLU A 477 -9.87 -7.82 -15.13
N LEU A 478 -8.94 -8.68 -15.53
CA LEU A 478 -7.50 -8.41 -15.47
C LEU A 478 -7.02 -7.60 -16.68
N ASN A 479 -7.71 -7.71 -17.82
CA ASN A 479 -7.46 -6.84 -18.97
C ASN A 479 -8.12 -5.48 -18.74
N TYR A 480 -7.46 -4.63 -17.98
CA TYR A 480 -8.03 -3.37 -17.52
C TYR A 480 -8.52 -2.46 -18.65
N PRO A 481 -7.75 -2.17 -19.73
CA PRO A 481 -8.23 -1.33 -20.83
C PRO A 481 -9.51 -1.88 -21.50
N LEU A 482 -9.58 -3.19 -21.71
CA LEU A 482 -10.73 -3.84 -22.32
C LEU A 482 -11.94 -3.86 -21.38
N TYR A 483 -11.76 -4.30 -20.13
CA TYR A 483 -12.83 -4.39 -19.15
C TYR A 483 -13.45 -3.01 -18.87
N HIS A 484 -12.60 -1.99 -18.66
CA HIS A 484 -13.04 -0.63 -18.39
C HIS A 484 -13.80 -0.05 -19.58
N SER A 485 -13.30 -0.24 -20.81
CA SER A 485 -13.95 0.26 -22.02
C SER A 485 -15.27 -0.46 -22.33
N CYS A 486 -15.38 -1.74 -21.98
CA CYS A 486 -16.54 -2.58 -22.29
C CYS A 486 -17.57 -2.69 -21.16
N GLN A 487 -17.40 -1.99 -20.03
CA GLN A 487 -18.25 -2.18 -18.85
C GLN A 487 -19.75 -1.97 -19.13
N ALA A 488 -20.11 -0.99 -19.97
CA ALA A 488 -21.50 -0.75 -20.36
C ALA A 488 -22.02 -1.88 -21.28
N VAL A 489 -21.25 -2.24 -22.31
CA VAL A 489 -21.60 -3.32 -23.26
C VAL A 489 -21.77 -4.66 -22.54
N LEU A 490 -20.90 -4.97 -21.58
CA LEU A 490 -20.97 -6.18 -20.77
C LEU A 490 -22.28 -6.26 -19.98
N LYS A 491 -22.75 -5.14 -19.43
CA LYS A 491 -24.03 -5.09 -18.69
C LYS A 491 -25.23 -5.27 -19.61
N ASP A 492 -25.19 -4.75 -20.82
CA ASP A 492 -26.32 -4.78 -21.74
C ASP A 492 -26.42 -6.10 -22.50
N LEU A 493 -25.29 -6.70 -22.91
CA LEU A 493 -25.25 -7.86 -23.80
C LEU A 493 -24.83 -9.16 -23.10
N CYS A 494 -24.11 -9.07 -21.97
CA CYS A 494 -23.52 -10.23 -21.29
C CYS A 494 -23.95 -10.32 -19.80
N SER A 495 -25.10 -9.72 -19.43
CA SER A 495 -25.61 -9.67 -18.04
C SER A 495 -25.73 -11.04 -17.37
N ASP A 496 -26.15 -12.05 -18.12
CA ASP A 496 -26.41 -13.40 -17.62
C ASP A 496 -25.12 -14.09 -17.18
N LEU A 497 -23.99 -13.72 -17.78
CA LEU A 497 -22.66 -14.23 -17.45
C LEU A 497 -22.02 -13.45 -16.31
N LEU A 498 -22.31 -12.14 -16.18
CA LEU A 498 -21.84 -11.32 -15.06
C LEU A 498 -22.42 -11.74 -13.71
N SER A 499 -23.63 -12.32 -13.70
CA SER A 499 -24.35 -12.71 -12.48
C SER A 499 -23.94 -14.08 -11.92
N LYS A 500 -23.18 -14.88 -12.67
CA LYS A 500 -22.79 -16.22 -12.28
C LYS A 500 -21.29 -16.23 -11.94
N ASP A 501 -20.91 -17.03 -10.94
CA ASP A 501 -19.53 -17.36 -10.59
C ASP A 501 -18.88 -18.27 -11.67
N VAL A 502 -19.08 -17.94 -12.95
CA VAL A 502 -18.66 -18.72 -14.12
C VAL A 502 -17.31 -18.23 -14.61
N ASP A 503 -16.57 -19.14 -15.23
CA ASP A 503 -15.26 -18.91 -15.83
C ASP A 503 -15.31 -17.68 -16.76
N GLN A 504 -14.50 -16.67 -16.44
CA GLN A 504 -14.55 -15.36 -17.10
C GLN A 504 -14.14 -15.39 -18.59
N GLY A 505 -13.56 -16.50 -19.08
CA GLY A 505 -13.28 -16.70 -20.50
C GLY A 505 -14.54 -16.65 -21.37
N ASP A 506 -15.71 -16.91 -20.77
CA ASP A 506 -17.01 -16.77 -21.43
C ASP A 506 -17.40 -15.30 -21.67
N LEU A 507 -16.91 -14.35 -20.87
CA LEU A 507 -17.19 -12.92 -21.06
C LEU A 507 -16.49 -12.37 -22.31
N LEU A 508 -15.21 -12.70 -22.50
CA LEU A 508 -14.49 -12.32 -23.71
C LEU A 508 -15.14 -12.96 -24.94
N ARG A 509 -15.51 -14.24 -24.85
CA ARG A 509 -16.24 -14.94 -25.92
C ARG A 509 -17.58 -14.28 -26.24
N CYS A 510 -18.32 -13.83 -25.23
CA CYS A 510 -19.57 -13.08 -25.41
C CYS A 510 -19.33 -11.79 -26.19
N LEU A 511 -18.33 -10.99 -25.78
CA LEU A 511 -17.99 -9.74 -26.49
C LEU A 511 -17.59 -9.99 -27.95
N ILE A 512 -16.84 -11.05 -28.24
CA ILE A 512 -16.46 -11.41 -29.62
C ILE A 512 -17.69 -11.80 -30.45
N GLN A 513 -18.62 -12.59 -29.90
CA GLN A 513 -19.85 -12.98 -30.60
C GLN A 513 -20.73 -11.77 -30.93
N HIS A 514 -20.77 -10.80 -30.02
CA HIS A 514 -21.56 -9.58 -30.18
C HIS A 514 -20.75 -8.40 -30.76
N LYS A 515 -19.57 -8.64 -31.35
CA LYS A 515 -18.67 -7.59 -31.87
C LYS A 515 -19.35 -6.68 -32.91
N ASN A 516 -20.27 -7.25 -33.68
CA ASN A 516 -20.95 -6.56 -34.78
C ASN A 516 -22.36 -6.06 -34.43
N ASP A 517 -22.79 -6.24 -33.17
CA ASP A 517 -24.10 -5.80 -32.71
C ASP A 517 -24.20 -4.28 -32.63
N PHE A 518 -25.43 -3.76 -32.70
CA PHE A 518 -25.69 -2.32 -32.68
C PHE A 518 -25.08 -1.65 -31.44
N ARG A 519 -25.23 -2.24 -30.26
CA ARG A 519 -24.68 -1.67 -29.02
C ARG A 519 -23.15 -1.59 -29.06
N MET A 520 -22.48 -2.63 -29.55
CA MET A 520 -21.02 -2.63 -29.70
C MET A 520 -20.55 -1.56 -30.70
N LYS A 521 -21.30 -1.36 -31.80
CA LYS A 521 -20.97 -0.33 -32.81
C LYS A 521 -21.10 1.09 -32.27
N GLU A 522 -22.04 1.33 -31.38
CA GLU A 522 -22.19 2.63 -30.69
C GLU A 522 -21.04 2.87 -29.70
N ASP A 523 -20.46 1.81 -29.12
CA ASP A 523 -19.26 1.87 -28.27
C ASP A 523 -17.96 1.62 -29.03
N GLN A 524 -17.52 2.63 -29.76
CA GLN A 524 -16.26 2.51 -30.51
C GLN A 524 -15.05 2.22 -29.60
N ARG A 525 -15.09 2.62 -28.32
CA ARG A 525 -14.00 2.36 -27.37
C ARG A 525 -13.92 0.87 -27.01
N CYS A 526 -15.05 0.27 -26.63
CA CYS A 526 -15.10 -1.17 -26.36
C CYS A 526 -14.71 -1.98 -27.59
N ARG A 527 -15.25 -1.63 -28.77
CA ARG A 527 -14.94 -2.33 -30.02
C ARG A 527 -13.45 -2.25 -30.37
N ALA A 528 -12.85 -1.05 -30.29
CA ALA A 528 -11.44 -0.87 -30.59
C ALA A 528 -10.54 -1.63 -29.60
N ALA A 529 -10.87 -1.61 -28.30
CA ALA A 529 -10.14 -2.37 -27.29
C ALA A 529 -10.22 -3.90 -27.56
N LEU A 530 -11.40 -4.39 -27.94
CA LEU A 530 -11.61 -5.81 -28.26
C LEU A 530 -10.82 -6.22 -29.50
N GLU A 531 -10.90 -5.46 -30.58
CA GLU A 531 -10.15 -5.71 -31.82
C GLU A 531 -8.64 -5.65 -31.57
N HIS A 532 -8.17 -4.74 -30.71
CA HIS A 532 -6.77 -4.67 -30.32
C HIS A 532 -6.34 -5.94 -29.56
N PHE A 533 -7.14 -6.43 -28.61
CA PHE A 533 -6.84 -7.68 -27.92
C PHE A 533 -6.86 -8.89 -28.87
N GLN A 534 -7.74 -8.92 -29.87
CA GLN A 534 -7.73 -9.94 -30.93
C GLN A 534 -6.44 -9.92 -31.76
N LEU A 535 -5.75 -8.77 -31.89
CA LEU A 535 -4.44 -8.70 -32.54
C LEU A 535 -3.33 -9.24 -31.61
N ILE A 536 -3.38 -8.92 -30.32
CA ILE A 536 -2.45 -9.48 -29.33
C ILE A 536 -2.56 -11.01 -29.31
N SER A 537 -3.78 -11.57 -29.38
CA SER A 537 -3.99 -13.02 -29.34
C SER A 537 -3.38 -13.80 -30.51
N LEU A 538 -2.98 -13.13 -31.60
CA LEU A 538 -2.29 -13.75 -32.73
C LEU A 538 -0.83 -14.09 -32.40
N LYS A 539 -0.24 -13.43 -31.39
CA LYS A 539 1.18 -13.57 -31.05
C LYS A 539 1.48 -14.92 -30.40
N ASP A 540 0.58 -15.46 -29.59
CA ASP A 540 0.68 -16.81 -29.01
C ASP A 540 -0.71 -17.44 -28.94
N TYR A 541 -0.84 -18.70 -29.35
CA TYR A 541 -2.13 -19.42 -29.33
C TYR A 541 -2.70 -19.57 -27.91
N LYS A 542 -1.84 -19.46 -26.88
CA LYS A 542 -2.27 -19.50 -25.48
C LYS A 542 -3.08 -18.28 -25.05
N PHE A 543 -2.99 -17.17 -25.78
CA PHE A 543 -3.75 -15.95 -25.52
C PHE A 543 -5.21 -16.04 -25.97
N SER A 544 -5.64 -17.18 -26.53
CA SER A 544 -7.05 -17.55 -26.67
C SER A 544 -7.33 -18.71 -25.72
N TYR A 545 -8.01 -18.44 -24.60
CA TYR A 545 -8.32 -19.45 -23.58
C TYR A 545 -9.07 -20.66 -24.18
N ALA A 546 -10.14 -20.39 -24.95
CA ALA A 546 -10.93 -21.45 -25.59
C ALA A 546 -10.10 -22.30 -26.57
N PHE A 547 -9.22 -21.66 -27.35
CA PHE A 547 -8.34 -22.35 -28.29
C PHE A 547 -7.26 -23.16 -27.58
N LYS A 548 -6.59 -22.58 -26.58
CA LYS A 548 -5.63 -23.29 -25.71
C LYS A 548 -6.27 -24.55 -25.13
N GLU A 549 -7.41 -24.42 -24.46
CA GLU A 549 -8.07 -25.55 -23.80
C GLU A 549 -8.52 -26.65 -24.78
N ALA A 550 -8.89 -26.28 -26.00
CA ALA A 550 -9.28 -27.24 -27.03
C ALA A 550 -8.09 -27.89 -27.77
N CYS A 551 -7.02 -27.12 -28.04
CA CYS A 551 -5.97 -27.46 -29.00
C CYS A 551 -4.57 -27.65 -28.41
N ARG A 552 -4.33 -27.41 -27.12
CA ARG A 552 -2.98 -27.46 -26.50
C ARG A 552 -2.20 -28.74 -26.84
N LYS A 553 -2.81 -29.92 -26.69
CA LYS A 553 -2.15 -31.21 -26.97
C LYS A 553 -1.80 -31.37 -28.46
N ASP A 554 -2.73 -30.99 -29.34
CA ASP A 554 -2.56 -31.10 -30.79
C ASP A 554 -1.49 -30.10 -31.30
N ALA A 555 -1.52 -28.87 -30.80
CA ALA A 555 -0.54 -27.84 -31.12
C ALA A 555 0.89 -28.25 -30.70
N GLN A 556 1.05 -28.79 -29.49
CA GLN A 556 2.35 -29.26 -29.00
C GLN A 556 2.88 -30.47 -29.78
N THR A 557 1.99 -31.37 -30.20
CA THR A 557 2.37 -32.60 -30.91
C THR A 557 2.74 -32.34 -32.36
N TYR A 558 1.97 -31.51 -33.06
CA TYR A 558 2.08 -31.38 -34.52
C TYR A 558 2.66 -30.05 -35.00
N CYS A 559 2.59 -28.99 -34.18
CA CYS A 559 2.90 -27.62 -34.60
C CYS A 559 3.97 -26.94 -33.72
N GLY A 560 4.85 -27.70 -33.07
CA GLY A 560 5.87 -27.18 -32.12
C GLY A 560 6.90 -26.21 -32.71
N ASN A 561 7.05 -26.14 -34.04
CA ASN A 561 7.95 -25.21 -34.72
C ASN A 561 7.31 -23.84 -35.02
N SER A 562 6.02 -23.67 -34.70
CA SER A 562 5.29 -22.43 -34.99
C SER A 562 5.74 -21.31 -34.05
N LYS A 563 5.94 -20.11 -34.59
CA LYS A 563 6.45 -18.95 -33.82
C LYS A 563 5.34 -18.06 -33.27
N SER A 564 4.14 -18.14 -33.83
CA SER A 564 2.99 -17.32 -33.46
C SER A 564 1.71 -18.15 -33.34
N GLY A 565 0.69 -17.60 -32.67
CA GLY A 565 -0.65 -18.20 -32.64
C GLY A 565 -1.26 -18.36 -34.03
N ALA A 566 -1.10 -17.35 -34.89
CA ALA A 566 -1.55 -17.40 -36.28
C ALA A 566 -0.88 -18.54 -37.09
N ASP A 567 0.39 -18.84 -36.81
CA ASP A 567 1.09 -19.97 -37.44
C ASP A 567 0.58 -21.32 -36.94
N VAL A 568 0.23 -21.43 -35.65
CA VAL A 568 -0.39 -22.66 -35.10
C VAL A 568 -1.74 -22.93 -35.74
N VAL A 569 -2.60 -21.92 -35.87
CA VAL A 569 -3.90 -22.03 -36.57
C VAL A 569 -3.69 -22.49 -38.02
N SER A 570 -2.73 -21.88 -38.72
CA SER A 570 -2.43 -22.24 -40.11
C SER A 570 -1.87 -23.67 -40.25
N CYS A 571 -1.01 -24.09 -39.31
CA CYS A 571 -0.44 -25.43 -39.26
C CYS A 571 -1.52 -26.49 -39.03
N LEU A 572 -2.37 -26.32 -38.02
CA LEU A 572 -3.46 -27.25 -37.72
C LEU A 572 -4.49 -27.29 -38.85
N SER A 573 -4.82 -26.15 -39.46
CA SER A 573 -5.72 -26.09 -40.61
C SER A 573 -5.16 -26.87 -41.80
N LYS A 574 -3.86 -26.75 -42.08
CA LYS A 574 -3.21 -27.50 -43.15
C LYS A 574 -3.21 -29.00 -42.88
N LEU A 575 -2.93 -29.43 -41.64
CA LEU A 575 -2.97 -30.84 -41.27
C LEU A 575 -4.37 -31.45 -41.44
N VAL A 576 -5.42 -30.72 -41.06
CA VAL A 576 -6.80 -31.16 -41.27
C VAL A 576 -7.12 -31.23 -42.76
N LEU A 577 -6.68 -30.25 -43.55
CA LEU A 577 -6.88 -30.27 -45.00
C LEU A 577 -6.20 -31.49 -45.62
N ASP A 578 -4.91 -31.69 -45.36
CA ASP A 578 -4.11 -32.79 -45.91
C ASP A 578 -4.72 -34.16 -45.55
N ASP A 579 -5.14 -34.33 -44.29
CA ASP A 579 -5.76 -35.59 -43.84
C ASP A 579 -7.11 -35.84 -44.53
N VAL A 580 -7.95 -34.81 -44.69
CA VAL A 580 -9.25 -34.94 -45.36
C VAL A 580 -9.08 -35.18 -46.86
N THR A 581 -8.12 -34.53 -47.52
CA THR A 581 -7.85 -34.74 -48.95
C THR A 581 -7.25 -36.11 -49.25
N ASP A 582 -6.56 -36.71 -48.28
CA ASP A 582 -6.00 -38.06 -48.38
C ASP A 582 -6.99 -39.17 -47.95
N ASP A 583 -8.27 -38.86 -47.75
CA ASP A 583 -9.31 -39.77 -47.21
C ASP A 583 -8.94 -40.42 -45.85
N LYS A 584 -8.11 -39.73 -45.04
CA LYS A 584 -7.69 -40.18 -43.71
C LYS A 584 -8.57 -39.58 -42.62
N VAL A 585 -8.69 -40.28 -41.49
CA VAL A 585 -9.28 -39.70 -40.28
C VAL A 585 -8.37 -38.57 -39.79
N PRO A 586 -8.88 -37.33 -39.61
CA PRO A 586 -8.00 -36.22 -39.27
C PRO A 586 -7.39 -36.43 -37.89
N ARG A 587 -6.06 -36.28 -37.82
CA ARG A 587 -5.25 -36.51 -36.61
C ARG A 587 -5.52 -35.49 -35.50
N VAL A 588 -5.95 -34.29 -35.89
CA VAL A 588 -6.38 -33.24 -34.97
C VAL A 588 -7.70 -33.63 -34.29
N SER A 589 -7.75 -33.49 -32.97
CA SER A 589 -8.90 -33.91 -32.16
C SER A 589 -10.18 -33.18 -32.55
N SER A 590 -11.33 -33.84 -32.37
CA SER A 590 -12.64 -33.24 -32.73
C SER A 590 -12.90 -31.92 -32.00
N ARG A 591 -12.53 -31.84 -30.71
CA ARG A 591 -12.64 -30.62 -29.89
C ARG A 591 -11.78 -29.49 -30.47
N CYS A 592 -10.52 -29.78 -30.81
CA CYS A 592 -9.65 -28.78 -31.43
C CYS A 592 -10.17 -28.34 -32.80
N ARG A 593 -10.64 -29.27 -33.66
CA ARG A 593 -11.20 -28.92 -34.98
C ARG A 593 -12.41 -27.98 -34.88
N GLN A 594 -13.28 -28.17 -33.88
CA GLN A 594 -14.41 -27.28 -33.67
C GLN A 594 -13.95 -25.86 -33.33
N GLN A 595 -13.00 -25.73 -32.41
CA GLN A 595 -12.48 -24.42 -32.02
C GLN A 595 -11.61 -23.79 -33.11
N LEU A 596 -10.88 -24.58 -33.89
CA LEU A 596 -10.11 -24.13 -35.06
C LEU A 596 -11.01 -23.45 -36.10
N ARG A 597 -12.23 -23.95 -36.31
CA ARG A 597 -13.22 -23.29 -37.19
C ARG A 597 -13.62 -21.91 -36.66
N VAL A 598 -13.74 -21.76 -35.35
CA VAL A 598 -14.07 -20.46 -34.71
C VAL A 598 -12.94 -19.47 -34.94
N GLU A 599 -11.69 -19.87 -34.73
CA GLU A 599 -10.52 -19.01 -34.99
C GLU A 599 -10.39 -18.63 -36.47
N LEU A 600 -10.61 -19.57 -37.40
CA LEU A 600 -10.60 -19.29 -38.83
C LEU A 600 -11.70 -18.30 -39.24
N PHE A 601 -12.90 -18.47 -38.71
CA PHE A 601 -14.00 -17.53 -38.97
C PHE A 601 -13.67 -16.12 -38.47
N GLN A 602 -13.18 -15.99 -37.24
CA GLN A 602 -12.76 -14.70 -36.69
C GLN A 602 -11.64 -14.06 -37.51
N ARG A 603 -10.68 -14.87 -37.98
CA ARG A 603 -9.58 -14.40 -38.84
C ARG A 603 -10.08 -13.81 -40.17
N GLU A 604 -11.15 -14.36 -40.72
CA GLU A 604 -11.75 -13.89 -41.98
C GLU A 604 -12.57 -12.60 -41.83
N GLU A 605 -12.97 -12.22 -40.60
CA GLU A 605 -13.77 -11.01 -40.35
C GLU A 605 -12.99 -9.70 -40.55
N ASN A 606 -11.68 -9.72 -40.31
CA ASN A 606 -10.84 -8.54 -40.40
C ASN A 606 -9.47 -8.92 -40.96
N ILE A 607 -9.07 -8.30 -42.07
CA ILE A 607 -7.79 -8.58 -42.73
C ILE A 607 -6.58 -8.43 -41.81
N LYS A 608 -6.65 -7.54 -40.81
CA LYS A 608 -5.59 -7.34 -39.81
C LYS A 608 -5.38 -8.57 -38.92
N LEU A 609 -6.37 -9.46 -38.82
CA LEU A 609 -6.27 -10.71 -38.07
C LEU A 609 -5.52 -11.81 -38.84
N ASP A 610 -5.24 -11.62 -40.13
CA ASP A 610 -4.36 -12.46 -40.93
C ASP A 610 -3.09 -11.68 -41.33
N PRO A 611 -1.99 -11.76 -40.54
CA PRO A 611 -0.78 -11.00 -40.82
C PRO A 611 -0.15 -11.27 -42.18
N LYS A 612 -0.35 -12.47 -42.76
CA LYS A 612 0.19 -12.84 -44.08
C LYS A 612 -0.61 -12.16 -45.18
N LEU A 613 -1.94 -12.18 -45.08
CA LEU A 613 -2.82 -11.51 -46.02
C LEU A 613 -2.71 -9.97 -45.90
N ASP A 614 -2.67 -9.45 -44.67
CA ASP A 614 -2.50 -8.01 -44.41
C ASP A 614 -1.21 -7.48 -45.03
N ALA A 615 -0.08 -8.17 -44.82
CA ALA A 615 1.19 -7.81 -45.44
C ALA A 615 1.15 -7.90 -46.97
N ALA A 616 0.53 -8.94 -47.53
CA ALA A 616 0.42 -9.12 -48.97
C ALA A 616 -0.44 -8.02 -49.63
N CYS A 617 -1.53 -7.62 -48.98
CA CYS A 617 -2.49 -6.63 -49.48
C CYS A 617 -2.19 -5.20 -49.02
N ALA A 618 -1.12 -4.95 -48.25
CA ALA A 618 -0.84 -3.64 -47.63
C ALA A 618 -0.79 -2.48 -48.64
N LYS A 619 -0.30 -2.73 -49.86
CA LYS A 619 -0.26 -1.71 -50.92
C LYS A 619 -1.68 -1.38 -51.42
N ASP A 620 -2.48 -2.41 -51.68
CA ASP A 620 -3.85 -2.27 -52.20
C ASP A 620 -4.77 -1.65 -51.15
N GLN A 621 -4.59 -1.97 -49.87
CA GLN A 621 -5.31 -1.31 -48.79
C GLN A 621 -5.08 0.21 -48.77
N ARG A 622 -3.83 0.66 -48.96
CA ARG A 622 -3.48 2.09 -48.99
C ARG A 622 -4.07 2.82 -50.21
N THR A 623 -4.15 2.15 -51.36
CA THR A 623 -4.59 2.78 -52.61
C THR A 623 -6.10 2.67 -52.85
N LEU A 624 -6.71 1.55 -52.50
CA LEU A 624 -8.11 1.23 -52.82
C LEU A 624 -9.04 1.32 -51.61
N CYS A 625 -8.53 1.12 -50.39
CA CYS A 625 -9.33 1.07 -49.17
C CYS A 625 -9.11 2.28 -48.25
N SER A 626 -8.51 3.37 -48.73
CA SER A 626 -8.21 4.57 -47.94
C SER A 626 -9.43 5.24 -47.29
N ASN A 627 -10.63 4.99 -47.83
CA ASN A 627 -11.90 5.53 -47.33
C ASN A 627 -12.80 4.48 -46.65
N VAL A 628 -12.29 3.27 -46.41
CA VAL A 628 -13.05 2.20 -45.75
C VAL A 628 -12.60 2.13 -44.29
N HIS A 629 -13.47 2.55 -43.38
CA HIS A 629 -13.24 2.55 -41.93
C HIS A 629 -13.90 1.35 -41.25
#